data_AF-A0A7S2WMK1-F1
#
_entry.id   AF-A0A7S2WMK1-F1
#
_cell.length_a   1.000
_cell.length_b   1.000
_cell.length_c   1.000
_cell.angle_alpha   90.00
_cell.angle_beta   90.00
_cell.angle_gamma   90.00
#
_symmetry.space_group_name_H-M   'P 1'
#
loop_
_entity.id
_entity.type
_entity.pdbx_description
1 polymer ?
#
loop_
_entity_poly.entity_id
_entity_poly.type
_entity_poly.pdbx_seq_one_letter_code
_entity_poly.pdbx_strand_id
1 'polypeptide(L)'
;CHCVTLQEILKALTEEEKQHLSDEHMPLRHLRAEKGNVKAAIIKCQEAIAWRRDFDVVTIRDCFNNSNDDDDDEKESSAKKEALKKTIAFENATGKVYVRGYTKDGRAAIYLKPGLENSSDEDGQMKHLVYNLERAIA
;
A
#
# COMPACT_ATOMS: atom_id res chain seq x y z
N CYS A 1 3.65 -26.53 9.62
CA CYS A 1 4.97 -25.91 9.87
C CYS A 1 4.95 -24.39 9.64
N HIS A 2 4.52 -23.83 8.49
CA HIS A 2 4.48 -22.37 8.26
C HIS A 2 3.36 -21.60 8.99
N CYS A 3 2.24 -22.26 9.33
CA CYS A 3 1.12 -21.63 10.05
C CYS A 3 1.51 -21.22 11.49
N VAL A 4 2.33 -22.02 12.17
CA VAL A 4 2.81 -21.73 13.53
C VAL A 4 3.71 -20.49 13.53
N THR A 5 4.65 -20.40 12.57
CA THR A 5 5.55 -19.24 12.45
C THR A 5 4.83 -17.95 12.05
N LEU A 6 3.73 -18.03 11.30
CA LEU A 6 2.90 -16.85 10.99
C LEU A 6 2.23 -16.30 12.25
N GLN A 7 1.63 -17.20 13.05
CA GLN A 7 0.97 -16.81 14.29
C GLN A 7 1.96 -16.21 15.29
N GLU A 8 3.20 -16.71 15.34
CA GLU A 8 4.26 -16.13 16.16
C GLU A 8 4.56 -14.67 15.77
N ILE A 9 4.69 -14.39 14.47
CA ILE A 9 4.95 -13.02 13.99
C ILE A 9 3.73 -12.12 14.26
N LEU A 10 2.52 -12.58 13.97
CA LEU A 10 1.30 -11.79 14.21
C LEU A 10 1.05 -11.51 15.70
N LYS A 11 1.42 -12.42 16.60
CA LYS A 11 1.34 -12.19 18.05
C LYS A 11 2.39 -11.20 18.56
N ALA A 12 3.49 -11.03 17.84
CA ALA A 12 4.53 -10.07 18.19
C ALA A 12 4.17 -8.63 17.80
N LEU A 13 3.19 -8.44 16.90
CA LEU A 13 2.72 -7.13 16.46
C LEU A 13 1.60 -6.59 17.37
N THR A 14 1.57 -5.27 17.55
CA THR A 14 0.47 -4.58 18.26
C THR A 14 -0.80 -4.51 17.40
N GLU A 15 -1.96 -4.24 18.02
CA GLU A 15 -3.21 -4.08 17.28
C GLU A 15 -3.19 -2.88 16.33
N GLU A 16 -2.51 -1.80 16.70
CA GLU A 16 -2.29 -0.64 15.82
C GLU A 16 -1.42 -1.01 14.60
N GLU A 17 -0.34 -1.76 14.81
CA GLU A 17 0.52 -2.23 13.72
C GLU A 17 -0.25 -3.13 12.75
N LYS A 18 -1.17 -3.96 13.25
CA LYS A 18 -2.01 -4.84 12.43
C LYS A 18 -2.95 -4.07 11.50
N GLN A 19 -3.42 -2.88 11.90
CA GLN A 19 -4.28 -2.04 11.04
C GLN A 19 -3.56 -1.55 9.78
N HIS A 20 -2.23 -1.45 9.84
CA HIS A 20 -1.41 -1.01 8.73
C HIS A 20 -0.87 -2.16 7.87
N LEU A 21 -1.23 -3.42 8.13
CA LEU A 21 -0.84 -4.53 7.25
C LEU A 21 -1.49 -4.38 5.87
N SER A 22 -0.77 -4.74 4.82
CA SER A 22 -1.32 -4.79 3.45
C SER A 22 -2.33 -5.93 3.29
N ASP A 23 -1.99 -7.11 3.81
CA ASP A 23 -2.84 -8.30 3.88
C ASP A 23 -2.32 -9.25 4.99
N GLU A 24 -3.11 -10.27 5.31
CA GLU A 24 -2.78 -11.28 6.34
C GLU A 24 -1.46 -12.04 6.07
N HIS A 25 -1.06 -12.15 4.80
CA HIS A 25 0.12 -12.90 4.36
C HIS A 25 1.38 -12.04 4.24
N MET A 26 1.31 -10.73 4.51
CA MET A 26 2.48 -9.84 4.55
C MET A 26 3.62 -10.40 5.44
N PRO A 27 3.37 -10.89 6.66
CA PRO A 27 4.43 -11.46 7.49
C PRO A 27 5.10 -12.70 6.87
N LEU A 28 4.35 -13.52 6.12
CA LEU A 28 4.92 -14.67 5.39
C LEU A 28 5.84 -14.24 4.25
N ARG A 29 5.62 -13.05 3.66
CA ARG A 29 6.55 -12.49 2.65
C ARG A 29 7.87 -12.10 3.30
N HIS A 30 7.83 -11.43 4.46
CA HIS A 30 9.04 -11.09 5.22
C HIS A 30 9.78 -12.33 5.73
N LEU A 31 9.07 -13.35 6.23
CA LEU A 31 9.70 -14.60 6.68
C LEU A 31 10.44 -15.32 5.56
N ARG A 32 9.86 -15.36 4.35
CA ARG A 32 10.51 -15.93 3.16
C ARG A 32 11.73 -15.13 2.74
N ALA A 33 11.67 -13.79 2.78
CA ALA A 33 12.79 -12.91 2.47
C ALA A 33 13.97 -13.12 3.44
N GLU A 34 13.68 -13.29 4.73
CA GLU A 34 14.67 -13.54 5.79
C GLU A 34 15.07 -15.02 5.93
N LYS A 35 14.78 -15.84 4.91
CA LYS A 35 15.18 -17.27 4.83
C LYS A 35 14.73 -18.09 6.05
N GLY A 36 13.57 -17.77 6.62
CA GLY A 36 13.01 -18.46 7.78
C GLY A 36 13.47 -17.91 9.14
N ASN A 37 14.26 -16.84 9.19
CA ASN A 37 14.64 -16.19 10.45
C ASN A 37 13.47 -15.36 11.01
N VAL A 38 12.79 -15.90 12.02
CA VAL A 38 11.60 -15.28 12.63
C VAL A 38 11.91 -13.91 13.26
N LYS A 39 13.02 -13.78 13.99
CA LYS A 39 13.36 -12.52 14.67
C LYS A 39 13.65 -11.40 13.68
N ALA A 40 14.42 -11.70 12.64
CA ALA A 40 14.69 -10.75 11.56
C ALA A 40 13.40 -10.38 10.81
N ALA A 41 12.53 -11.36 10.55
CA ALA A 41 11.27 -11.13 9.86
C ALA A 41 10.32 -10.23 10.65
N ILE A 42 10.25 -10.36 11.98
CA ILE A 42 9.45 -9.47 12.85
C ILE A 42 9.94 -8.02 12.68
N ILE A 43 11.25 -7.79 12.82
CA ILE A 43 11.84 -6.45 12.69
C ILE A 43 11.53 -5.86 11.31
N LYS A 44 11.72 -6.64 10.24
CA LYS A 44 11.42 -6.18 8.86
C LYS A 44 9.94 -5.89 8.63
N CYS A 45 9.05 -6.67 9.25
CA CYS A 45 7.62 -6.40 9.19
C CYS A 45 7.25 -5.09 9.90
N GLN A 46 7.83 -4.85 11.09
CA GLN A 46 7.62 -3.61 11.85
C GLN A 46 8.17 -2.37 11.13
N GLU A 47 9.37 -2.46 10.54
CA GLU A 47 9.95 -1.39 9.71
C GLU A 47 9.03 -1.06 8.52
N ALA A 48 8.48 -2.08 7.85
CA ALA A 48 7.56 -1.89 6.75
C ALA A 48 6.23 -1.25 7.20
N ILE A 49 5.69 -1.66 8.37
CA ILE A 49 4.48 -1.07 8.95
C ILE A 49 4.71 0.39 9.35
N ALA A 50 5.84 0.70 9.99
CA ALA A 50 6.21 2.07 10.33
C ALA A 50 6.28 2.96 9.08
N TRP A 51 6.90 2.48 8.01
CA TRP A 51 6.91 3.20 6.73
C TRP A 51 5.49 3.40 6.16
N ARG A 52 4.61 2.39 6.23
CA ARG A 52 3.23 2.52 5.73
C ARG A 52 2.42 3.56 6.48
N ARG A 53 2.65 3.68 7.79
CA ARG A 53 2.06 4.73 8.64
C ARG A 53 2.62 6.10 8.27
N ASP A 54 3.94 6.22 8.23
CA ASP A 54 4.61 7.51 8.02
C ASP A 54 4.37 8.06 6.60
N PHE A 55 4.22 7.17 5.60
CA PHE A 55 3.88 7.51 4.22
C PHE A 55 2.37 7.64 3.96
N ASP A 56 1.53 7.38 4.97
CA ASP A 56 0.08 7.49 4.91
C ASP A 56 -0.58 6.65 3.79
N VAL A 57 -0.15 5.39 3.69
CA VAL A 57 -0.57 4.47 2.62
C VAL A 57 -2.07 4.18 2.65
N VAL A 58 -2.69 4.19 3.84
CA VAL A 58 -4.14 3.96 3.99
C VAL A 58 -4.93 5.08 3.31
N THR A 59 -4.55 6.34 3.53
CA THR A 59 -5.18 7.48 2.86
C THR A 59 -4.97 7.43 1.35
N ILE A 60 -3.78 7.02 0.88
CA ILE A 60 -3.52 6.82 -0.55
C ILE A 60 -4.41 5.70 -1.13
N ARG A 61 -4.53 4.57 -0.45
CA ARG A 61 -5.37 3.43 -0.89
C ARG A 61 -6.83 3.85 -1.01
N ASP A 62 -7.33 4.61 -0.03
CA ASP A 62 -8.74 4.92 0.13
C ASP A 62 -9.14 6.30 -0.45
N CYS A 63 -8.22 7.00 -1.12
CA CYS A 63 -8.44 8.36 -1.62
C CYS A 63 -9.62 8.49 -2.62
N PHE A 64 -9.97 7.42 -3.33
CA PHE A 64 -11.12 7.38 -4.26
C PHE A 64 -12.38 6.72 -3.69
N ASN A 65 -12.35 6.20 -2.47
CA ASN A 65 -13.52 5.58 -1.85
C ASN A 65 -14.47 6.69 -1.34
N ASN A 66 -15.72 6.64 -1.80
CA ASN A 66 -16.81 7.47 -1.32
C ASN A 66 -17.40 6.82 -0.06
N SER A 67 -16.82 7.12 1.10
CA SER A 67 -17.49 6.83 2.37
C SER A 67 -18.53 7.93 2.60
N ASN A 68 -19.81 7.57 2.62
CA ASN A 68 -20.90 8.47 3.02
C ASN A 68 -21.00 8.45 4.56
N ASP A 69 -19.97 8.91 5.25
CA ASP A 69 -19.98 8.96 6.71
C ASP A 69 -20.18 10.41 7.16
N ASP A 70 -21.40 10.69 7.61
CA ASP A 70 -21.93 12.00 8.03
C ASP A 70 -21.39 12.40 9.43
N ASP A 71 -20.07 12.51 9.61
CA ASP A 71 -19.45 12.96 10.88
C ASP A 71 -18.67 14.28 10.73
N ASP A 72 -18.91 15.23 11.63
CA ASP A 72 -18.58 16.67 11.51
C ASP A 72 -17.09 17.03 11.75
N ASP A 73 -16.27 16.10 12.26
CA ASP A 73 -14.85 16.32 12.63
C ASP A 73 -13.83 16.18 11.46
N GLU A 74 -14.29 15.85 10.24
CA GLU A 74 -13.40 15.45 9.12
C GLU A 74 -13.08 16.54 8.07
N LYS A 75 -13.44 17.81 8.28
CA LYS A 75 -13.35 18.83 7.21
C LYS A 75 -11.91 19.10 6.71
N GLU A 76 -10.90 18.99 7.58
CA GLU A 76 -9.49 19.16 7.18
C GLU A 76 -8.92 17.92 6.46
N SER A 77 -9.34 16.71 6.88
CA SER A 77 -8.97 15.44 6.26
C SER A 77 -9.54 15.34 4.83
N SER A 78 -10.78 15.78 4.64
CA SER A 78 -11.45 15.81 3.34
C SER A 78 -10.72 16.71 2.32
N ALA A 79 -10.21 17.88 2.73
CA ALA A 79 -9.43 18.75 1.85
C ALA A 79 -8.09 18.12 1.43
N LYS A 80 -7.37 17.47 2.36
CA LYS A 80 -6.13 16.74 2.05
C LYS A 80 -6.38 15.56 1.11
N LYS A 81 -7.45 14.79 1.37
CA LYS A 81 -7.87 13.66 0.54
C LYS A 81 -8.24 14.11 -0.89
N GLU A 82 -8.94 15.23 -1.02
CA GLU A 82 -9.31 15.79 -2.33
C GLU A 82 -8.09 16.31 -3.10
N ALA A 83 -7.13 16.94 -2.42
CA ALA A 83 -5.86 17.34 -3.04
C ALA A 83 -5.07 16.10 -3.53
N LEU A 84 -4.93 15.08 -2.69
CA LEU A 84 -4.27 13.82 -3.03
C LEU A 84 -4.91 13.13 -4.23
N LYS A 85 -6.25 13.07 -4.25
CA LYS A 85 -7.03 12.52 -5.36
C LYS A 85 -6.73 13.25 -6.67
N LYS A 86 -6.65 14.58 -6.65
CA LYS A 86 -6.28 15.38 -7.83
C LYS A 86 -4.86 15.08 -8.29
N THR A 87 -3.91 14.98 -7.38
CA THR A 87 -2.52 14.62 -7.70
C THR A 87 -2.45 13.24 -8.35
N ILE A 88 -3.02 12.21 -7.73
CA ILE A 88 -2.99 10.85 -8.28
C ILE A 88 -3.72 10.78 -9.63
N ALA A 89 -4.85 11.49 -9.79
CA ALA A 89 -5.57 11.54 -11.06
C ALA A 89 -4.75 12.21 -12.17
N PHE A 90 -4.01 13.29 -11.85
CA PHE A 90 -3.11 13.95 -12.78
C PHE A 90 -1.96 13.03 -13.21
N GLU A 91 -1.26 12.40 -12.25
CA GLU A 91 -0.18 11.46 -12.52
C GLU A 91 -0.65 10.23 -13.33
N ASN A 92 -1.93 9.84 -13.18
CA ASN A 92 -2.50 8.72 -13.91
C ASN A 92 -3.05 9.09 -15.31
N ALA A 93 -3.12 10.37 -15.66
CA ALA A 93 -3.84 10.84 -16.86
C ALA A 93 -3.26 10.27 -18.17
N THR A 94 -1.95 10.03 -18.23
CA THR A 94 -1.29 9.46 -19.41
C THR A 94 -1.24 7.94 -19.42
N GLY A 95 -1.63 7.29 -18.31
CA GLY A 95 -1.51 5.84 -18.17
C GLY A 95 -0.06 5.35 -18.15
N LYS A 96 0.87 6.16 -17.61
CA LYS A 96 2.27 5.78 -17.42
C LYS A 96 2.46 4.59 -16.48
N VAL A 97 1.57 4.42 -15.50
CA VAL A 97 1.51 3.24 -14.63
C VAL A 97 0.06 2.85 -14.44
N TYR A 98 -0.29 1.59 -14.66
CA TYR A 98 -1.62 1.06 -14.36
C TYR A 98 -1.60 -0.46 -14.13
N VAL A 99 -2.57 -0.93 -13.33
CA VAL A 99 -2.79 -2.36 -13.08
C VAL A 99 -3.90 -2.87 -14.00
N ARG A 100 -3.66 -3.95 -14.75
CA ARG A 100 -4.71 -4.58 -15.56
C ARG A 100 -4.46 -6.07 -15.82
N GLY A 101 -5.47 -6.88 -15.55
CA GLY A 101 -5.44 -8.32 -15.84
C GLY A 101 -4.56 -9.12 -14.90
N TYR A 102 -4.55 -10.43 -15.12
CA TYR A 102 -3.83 -11.41 -14.31
C TYR A 102 -2.98 -12.32 -15.19
N THR A 103 -1.85 -12.76 -14.67
CA THR A 103 -1.06 -13.82 -15.28
C THR A 103 -1.74 -15.17 -15.11
N LYS A 104 -1.25 -16.21 -15.80
CA LYS A 104 -1.75 -17.60 -15.66
C LYS A 104 -1.69 -18.11 -14.22
N ASP A 105 -0.77 -17.58 -13.42
CA ASP A 105 -0.57 -17.94 -12.01
C ASP A 105 -1.44 -17.08 -11.06
N GLY A 106 -2.37 -16.28 -11.58
CA GLY A 106 -3.25 -15.43 -10.78
C GLY A 106 -2.58 -14.16 -10.22
N ARG A 107 -1.41 -13.77 -10.71
CA ARG A 107 -0.72 -12.54 -10.24
C ARG A 107 -1.23 -11.33 -10.99
N ALA A 108 -1.56 -10.24 -10.29
CA ALA A 108 -1.93 -8.99 -10.92
C ALA A 108 -0.78 -8.45 -11.79
N ALA A 109 -1.09 -7.97 -12.99
CA ALA A 109 -0.10 -7.40 -13.90
C ALA A 109 -0.09 -5.86 -13.81
N ILE A 110 1.09 -5.30 -13.54
CA ILE A 110 1.34 -3.85 -13.53
C ILE A 110 2.10 -3.49 -14.81
N TYR A 111 1.58 -2.53 -15.55
CA TYR A 111 2.22 -1.99 -16.75
C TYR A 111 2.92 -0.68 -16.41
N LEU A 112 4.21 -0.60 -16.74
CA LEU A 112 5.04 0.60 -16.58
C LEU A 112 5.44 1.10 -17.97
N LYS A 113 5.10 2.36 -18.27
CA LYS A 113 5.35 3.04 -19.54
C LYS A 113 6.07 4.38 -19.27
N PRO A 114 7.39 4.35 -19.00
CA PRO A 114 8.15 5.55 -18.64
C PRO A 114 8.16 6.62 -19.74
N GLY A 115 7.94 6.26 -21.00
CA GLY A 115 7.81 7.21 -22.12
C GLY A 115 6.53 8.06 -22.10
N LEU A 116 5.61 7.82 -21.16
CA LEU A 116 4.38 8.59 -20.98
C LEU A 116 4.44 9.51 -19.74
N GLU A 117 5.63 9.81 -19.25
CA GLU A 117 5.82 10.74 -18.12
C GLU A 117 5.23 12.12 -18.42
N ASN A 118 4.52 12.68 -17.44
CA ASN A 118 3.70 13.88 -17.58
C ASN A 118 3.88 14.89 -16.44
N SER A 119 4.75 14.59 -15.48
CA SER A 119 5.00 15.40 -14.31
C SER A 119 6.49 15.42 -13.98
N SER A 120 6.93 16.44 -13.26
CA SER A 120 8.24 16.51 -12.61
C SER A 120 8.14 16.45 -11.09
N ASP A 121 6.93 16.24 -10.54
CA ASP A 121 6.70 16.15 -9.10
C ASP A 121 7.07 14.76 -8.57
N GLU A 122 8.18 14.66 -7.85
CA GLU A 122 8.70 13.40 -7.31
C GLU A 122 7.76 12.80 -6.25
N ASP A 123 7.14 13.63 -5.40
CA ASP A 123 6.26 13.16 -4.33
C ASP A 123 4.93 12.64 -4.90
N GLY A 124 4.35 13.36 -5.86
CA GLY A 124 3.19 12.92 -6.62
C GLY A 124 3.45 11.61 -7.37
N GLN A 125 4.60 11.49 -8.03
CA GLN A 125 5.03 10.26 -8.71
C GLN A 125 5.15 9.08 -7.74
N MET A 126 5.74 9.28 -6.56
CA MET A 126 5.87 8.24 -5.54
C MET A 126 4.49 7.79 -5.03
N LYS A 127 3.60 8.75 -4.73
CA LYS A 127 2.23 8.47 -4.28
C LYS A 127 1.42 7.73 -5.35
N HIS A 128 1.56 8.10 -6.62
CA HIS A 128 0.93 7.41 -7.74
C HIS A 128 1.43 5.97 -7.91
N LEU A 129 2.73 5.73 -7.73
CA LEU A 129 3.31 4.39 -7.77
C LEU A 129 2.77 3.53 -6.62
N VAL A 130 2.81 4.05 -5.39
CA VAL A 130 2.29 3.34 -4.20
C VAL A 130 0.80 3.04 -4.35
N TYR A 131 0.01 3.99 -4.86
CA TYR A 131 -1.40 3.77 -5.18
C TYR A 131 -1.59 2.56 -6.12
N ASN A 132 -0.83 2.49 -7.22
CA ASN A 132 -0.93 1.36 -8.14
C ASN A 132 -0.48 0.03 -7.52
N LEU A 133 0.53 0.04 -6.65
CA LEU A 133 0.98 -1.16 -5.94
C LEU A 133 -0.09 -1.67 -4.97
N GLU A 134 -0.71 -0.80 -4.17
CA GLU A 134 -1.79 -1.19 -3.26
C GLU A 134 -2.99 -1.73 -4.04
N ARG A 135 -3.33 -1.13 -5.19
CA ARG A 135 -4.38 -1.62 -6.09
C ARG A 135 -4.07 -2.99 -6.71
N ALA A 136 -2.80 -3.40 -6.79
CA ALA A 136 -2.40 -4.71 -7.29
C ALA A 136 -2.38 -5.79 -6.19
N ILE A 137 -2.27 -5.39 -4.91
CA ILE A 137 -2.34 -6.27 -3.76
C ILE A 137 -3.81 -6.60 -3.39
N ALA A 138 -4.70 -5.60 -3.53
CA ALA A 138 -6.12 -5.67 -3.17
C ALA A 138 -6.96 -6.67 -3.99
#